data_AF-A0A945DTV2-F1
#
_entry.id   AF-A0A945DTV2-F1
#
_cell.length_a   1.000
_cell.length_b   1.000
_cell.length_c   1.000
_cell.angle_alpha   90.00
_cell.angle_beta   90.00
_cell.angle_gamma   90.00
#
_symmetry.space_group_name_H-M   'P 1'
#
loop_
_entity.id
_entity.type
_entity.pdbx_description
1 polymer ?
#
loop_
_entity_poly.entity_id
_entity_poly.type
_entity_poly.pdbx_seq_one_letter_code
_entity_poly.pdbx_strand_id
1 'polypeptide(L)'
;MKASLCCTLFFMILHLSPSVVGAANRGLELKSIVLENGNEVPLYGKSYALLIGSSDYQNGWTPLPGVVADIQAVKEVLETHKFHITEVMNPTREQLLAAFDEFRRRFGNKAEDRLVIYYAGHGHSLTDPLIGEAGYIVPVEAPLPGDDMDGFLYSAIDMEEIRSLAKRFRSKHAYFVFDSCFAGTIFRSRAASVPAYISDMTGNPVRQFQTAGDANEVVPDVSIFRRYFVRALQGEADVDGDGYILASEIENYLKRYVIGDTNGLQHPRGGKMMDPRFNEGDVVFGVPEGRRRASPSTAPTAVTTSVIASATESVTASSPIIPVLQIHAEPETAALYYEQGLNSLLGKNTPYDMALASRAMTRAAEAGHVQAAAILADMYYSGADGSGIDFDQAWQMLQRPAQEGDLFALSLKAKMQHRGIPAAGGV
;
A
#
# COMPACT_ATOMS: atom_id res chain seq x y z
N MET A 1 63.26 11.70 78.00
CA MET A 1 62.70 10.39 78.41
C MET A 1 61.50 10.08 77.51
N LYS A 2 61.49 8.89 76.85
CA LYS A 2 60.36 8.12 76.27
C LYS A 2 59.48 8.83 75.21
N ALA A 3 59.47 8.50 73.92
CA ALA A 3 59.08 7.27 73.16
C ALA A 3 57.56 7.07 72.95
N SER A 4 57.22 6.58 71.73
CA SER A 4 55.93 6.10 71.12
C SER A 4 55.16 7.11 70.25
N LEU A 5 55.08 6.99 68.91
CA LEU A 5 54.58 5.90 68.01
C LEU A 5 53.04 5.77 68.02
N CYS A 6 52.34 6.19 66.96
CA CYS A 6 51.18 5.46 66.41
C CYS A 6 50.64 6.02 65.06
N CYS A 7 50.66 5.14 64.05
CA CYS A 7 49.69 4.87 62.99
C CYS A 7 49.09 5.97 62.09
N THR A 8 49.56 5.92 60.84
CA THR A 8 48.85 6.07 59.56
C THR A 8 47.40 5.56 59.52
N LEU A 9 46.50 6.37 58.94
CA LEU A 9 45.37 5.90 58.12
C LEU A 9 44.96 7.00 57.15
N PHE A 10 45.42 6.89 55.90
CA PHE A 10 45.05 7.73 54.78
C PHE A 10 43.82 7.06 54.12
N PHE A 11 42.62 7.59 54.36
CA PHE A 11 41.40 7.13 53.71
C PHE A 11 41.36 7.67 52.29
N MET A 12 41.78 6.86 51.33
CA MET A 12 41.63 7.10 49.89
C MET A 12 40.20 6.73 49.48
N ILE A 13 39.29 7.70 49.45
CA ILE A 13 37.93 7.51 48.95
C ILE A 13 37.99 7.47 47.41
N LEU A 14 37.88 6.26 46.86
CA LEU A 14 37.62 6.04 45.44
C LEU A 14 36.21 6.55 45.11
N HIS A 15 36.09 7.75 44.54
CA HIS A 15 34.87 8.16 43.87
C HIS A 15 34.80 7.46 42.51
N LEU A 16 34.09 6.32 42.47
CA LEU A 16 33.54 5.79 41.21
C LEU A 16 32.53 6.81 40.68
N SER A 17 32.95 7.65 39.74
CA SER A 17 32.02 8.38 38.88
C SER A 17 31.33 7.35 37.98
N PRO A 18 29.99 7.20 38.03
CA PRO A 18 29.29 6.36 37.07
C PRO A 18 29.45 7.01 35.70
N SER A 19 30.14 6.32 34.79
CA SER A 19 30.15 6.64 33.38
C SER A 19 28.72 6.51 32.88
N VAL A 20 28.01 7.64 32.78
CA VAL A 20 26.77 7.73 32.02
C VAL A 20 27.16 7.49 30.57
N VAL A 21 27.02 6.24 30.12
CA VAL A 21 26.94 5.94 28.70
C VAL A 21 25.67 6.63 28.23
N GLY A 22 25.83 7.81 27.65
CA GLY A 22 24.78 8.47 26.92
C GLY A 22 24.41 7.55 25.76
N ALA A 23 23.32 6.80 25.91
CA ALA A 23 22.61 6.26 24.77
C ALA A 23 22.13 7.47 23.97
N ALA A 24 22.92 7.84 22.95
CA ALA A 24 22.46 8.76 21.95
C ALA A 24 21.27 8.09 21.28
N ASN A 25 20.05 8.57 21.59
CA ASN A 25 18.89 8.38 20.74
C ASN A 25 19.23 9.00 19.38
N ARG A 26 19.97 8.26 18.55
CA ARG A 26 20.06 8.52 17.12
C ARG A 26 18.74 8.05 16.52
N GLY A 27 17.69 8.82 16.81
CA GLY A 27 16.52 8.82 15.96
C GLY A 27 17.01 9.33 14.61
N LEU A 28 17.17 8.44 13.65
CA LEU A 28 17.33 8.78 12.26
C LEU A 28 16.06 9.55 11.89
N GLU A 29 16.16 10.88 11.92
CA GLU A 29 15.30 11.70 11.08
C GLU A 29 15.35 11.09 9.66
N LEU A 30 14.22 11.03 8.96
CA LEU A 30 14.16 10.81 7.51
C LEU A 30 14.80 12.01 6.79
N LYS A 31 16.05 12.29 7.14
CA LYS A 31 16.92 13.32 6.61
C LYS A 31 17.73 12.77 5.45
N SER A 32 17.69 11.46 5.18
CA SER A 32 18.43 10.84 4.10
C SER A 32 17.91 9.45 3.74
N ILE A 33 17.91 9.13 2.45
CA ILE A 33 17.96 7.75 1.95
C ILE A 33 19.41 7.31 1.98
N VAL A 34 19.71 6.15 2.55
CA VAL A 34 21.01 5.50 2.38
C VAL A 34 20.97 4.70 1.07
N LEU A 35 21.70 5.17 0.06
CA LEU A 35 21.85 4.48 -1.21
C LEU A 35 22.71 3.21 -1.03
N GLU A 36 22.62 2.25 -1.96
CA GLU A 36 23.43 1.02 -1.97
C GLU A 36 24.95 1.25 -1.86
N ASN A 37 25.43 2.44 -2.25
CA ASN A 37 26.83 2.85 -2.13
C ASN A 37 27.18 3.48 -0.77
N GLY A 38 26.24 3.49 0.18
CA GLY A 38 26.40 4.06 1.53
C GLY A 38 26.22 5.57 1.62
N ASN A 39 25.91 6.27 0.52
CA ASN A 39 25.68 7.71 0.55
C ASN A 39 24.28 8.06 1.08
N GLU A 40 24.21 9.11 1.90
CA GLU A 40 22.99 9.65 2.47
C GLU A 40 22.44 10.81 1.62
N VAL A 41 21.22 10.68 1.07
CA VAL A 41 20.57 11.71 0.24
C VAL A 41 19.30 12.23 0.90
N PRO A 42 19.20 13.53 1.29
CA PRO A 42 18.01 14.05 1.93
C PRO A 42 16.72 13.86 1.15
N LEU A 43 15.79 13.12 1.77
CA LEU A 43 14.54 12.68 1.19
C LEU A 43 13.55 13.87 1.07
N TYR A 44 13.36 14.62 2.17
CA TYR A 44 12.50 15.80 2.21
C TYR A 44 13.10 16.91 3.08
N GLY A 45 12.69 18.16 2.80
CA GLY A 45 12.93 19.32 3.65
C GLY A 45 12.10 19.26 4.93
N LYS A 46 10.79 19.52 4.83
CA LYS A 46 9.82 19.40 5.93
C LYS A 46 8.57 18.65 5.50
N SER A 47 7.87 18.12 6.49
CA SER A 47 6.62 17.35 6.31
C SER A 47 5.47 18.09 6.98
N TYR A 48 4.38 18.31 6.24
CA TYR A 48 3.17 18.99 6.73
C TYR A 48 1.91 18.21 6.37
N ALA A 49 0.94 18.18 7.27
CA ALA A 49 -0.33 17.54 7.01
C ALA A 49 -1.51 18.48 7.30
N LEU A 50 -2.54 18.40 6.45
CA LEU A 50 -3.85 18.98 6.68
C LEU A 50 -4.84 17.84 6.91
N LEU A 51 -5.38 17.74 8.13
CA LEU A 51 -6.36 16.72 8.50
C LEU A 51 -7.72 17.39 8.65
N ILE A 52 -8.70 16.92 7.88
CA ILE A 52 -10.03 17.51 7.81
C ILE A 52 -11.05 16.44 8.21
N GLY A 53 -11.80 16.69 9.28
CA GLY A 53 -12.84 15.78 9.74
C GLY A 53 -14.20 16.46 9.74
N SER A 54 -15.18 15.91 9.01
CA SER A 54 -16.58 16.33 9.08
C SER A 54 -17.40 15.27 9.80
N SER A 55 -17.88 15.60 11.01
CA SER A 55 -18.58 14.71 11.94
C SER A 55 -20.01 15.18 12.23
N ASP A 56 -20.17 16.47 12.54
CA ASP A 56 -21.36 17.00 13.20
C ASP A 56 -22.36 17.58 12.18
N TYR A 57 -22.88 16.71 11.31
CA TYR A 57 -23.85 17.09 10.29
C TYR A 57 -25.22 17.44 10.89
N GLN A 58 -25.85 18.49 10.37
CA GLN A 58 -27.16 18.97 10.85
C GLN A 58 -28.24 19.00 9.75
N ASN A 59 -27.86 18.88 8.47
CA ASN A 59 -28.75 19.11 7.33
C ASN A 59 -29.18 17.81 6.63
N GLY A 60 -29.65 16.84 7.42
CA GLY A 60 -30.21 15.56 6.94
C GLY A 60 -29.21 14.41 6.83
N TRP A 61 -27.90 14.69 6.75
CA TRP A 61 -26.87 13.66 6.81
C TRP A 61 -26.74 13.06 8.22
N THR A 62 -26.54 11.75 8.31
CA THR A 62 -26.27 11.06 9.57
C THR A 62 -24.95 11.56 10.18
N PRO A 63 -24.89 11.98 11.46
CA PRO A 63 -23.64 12.33 12.11
C PRO A 63 -22.62 11.17 12.11
N LEU A 64 -21.33 11.50 12.04
CA LEU A 64 -20.22 10.55 11.99
C LEU A 64 -19.24 10.76 13.15
N PRO A 65 -19.63 10.45 14.41
CA PRO A 65 -18.78 10.68 15.58
C PRO A 65 -17.45 9.90 15.54
N GLY A 66 -17.37 8.81 14.77
CA GLY A 66 -16.14 8.04 14.56
C GLY A 66 -15.03 8.82 13.86
N VAL A 67 -15.38 9.86 13.07
CA VAL A 67 -14.42 10.73 12.37
C VAL A 67 -13.46 11.41 13.34
N VAL A 68 -13.90 11.77 14.55
CA VAL A 68 -13.02 12.35 15.58
C VAL A 68 -11.90 11.37 15.95
N ALA A 69 -12.23 10.08 16.10
CA ALA A 69 -11.25 9.04 16.40
C ALA A 69 -10.37 8.70 15.19
N ASP A 70 -10.90 8.82 13.97
CA ASP A 70 -10.14 8.64 12.73
C ASP A 70 -9.06 9.71 12.58
N ILE A 71 -9.43 11.00 12.72
CA ILE A 71 -8.50 12.14 12.65
C ILE A 71 -7.41 12.02 13.72
N GLN A 72 -7.78 11.67 14.96
CA GLN A 72 -6.81 11.52 16.04
C GLN A 72 -5.79 10.40 15.76
N ALA A 73 -6.23 9.24 15.26
CA ALA A 73 -5.32 8.15 14.95
C ALA A 73 -4.40 8.44 13.75
N VAL A 74 -4.90 9.14 12.73
CA VAL A 74 -4.09 9.58 11.59
C VAL A 74 -3.07 10.63 12.01
N LYS A 75 -3.46 11.57 12.87
CA LYS A 75 -2.55 12.54 13.49
C LYS A 75 -1.41 11.84 14.21
N GLU A 76 -1.72 10.92 15.12
CA GLU A 76 -0.73 10.21 15.92
C GLU A 76 0.30 9.49 15.04
N VAL A 77 -0.15 8.75 14.02
CA VAL A 77 0.79 8.05 13.14
C VAL A 77 1.63 9.04 12.31
N LEU A 78 1.05 10.11 11.76
CA LEU A 78 1.81 11.10 10.99
C LEU A 78 2.81 11.89 11.84
N GLU A 79 2.53 12.13 13.11
CA GLU A 79 3.49 12.70 14.07
C GLU A 79 4.70 11.79 14.29
N THR A 80 4.51 10.45 14.28
CA THR A 80 5.65 9.51 14.30
C THR A 80 6.54 9.68 13.07
N HIS A 81 5.95 10.04 11.93
CA HIS A 81 6.62 10.40 10.67
C HIS A 81 7.08 11.87 10.62
N LYS A 82 7.05 12.59 11.75
CA LYS A 82 7.51 13.98 11.91
C LYS A 82 6.76 15.00 11.05
N PHE A 83 5.49 14.75 10.76
CA PHE A 83 4.62 15.74 10.13
C PHE A 83 4.21 16.83 11.12
N HIS A 84 4.17 18.07 10.65
CA HIS A 84 3.52 19.17 11.35
C HIS A 84 2.06 19.22 10.93
N ILE A 85 1.16 19.06 11.89
CA ILE A 85 -0.26 18.82 11.62
C ILE A 85 -1.07 20.12 11.75
N THR A 86 -1.95 20.38 10.79
CA THR A 86 -3.04 21.34 10.86
C THR A 86 -4.36 20.56 10.84
N GLU A 87 -5.21 20.74 11.84
CA GLU A 87 -6.51 20.07 11.94
C GLU A 87 -7.65 21.04 11.69
N VAL A 88 -8.67 20.61 10.96
CA VAL A 88 -9.88 21.37 10.69
C VAL A 88 -11.10 20.46 10.87
N MET A 89 -11.88 20.71 11.92
CA MET A 89 -13.06 19.92 12.24
C MET A 89 -14.34 20.65 11.85
N ASN A 90 -15.29 19.88 11.32
CA ASN A 90 -16.62 20.31 10.89
C ASN A 90 -16.62 21.58 10.01
N PRO A 91 -15.77 21.67 8.98
CA PRO A 91 -15.72 22.88 8.16
C PRO A 91 -16.96 23.00 7.29
N THR A 92 -17.37 24.26 7.10
CA THR A 92 -18.17 24.65 5.94
C THR A 92 -17.36 24.59 4.65
N ARG A 93 -17.98 24.63 3.48
CA ARG A 93 -17.33 24.77 2.18
C ARG A 93 -16.33 25.90 2.17
N GLU A 94 -16.75 27.09 2.63
CA GLU A 94 -15.89 28.27 2.69
C GLU A 94 -14.67 28.01 3.57
N GLN A 95 -14.87 27.46 4.77
CA GLN A 95 -13.80 27.14 5.70
C GLN A 95 -12.86 26.04 5.15
N LEU A 96 -13.40 25.04 4.47
CA LEU A 96 -12.63 23.95 3.87
C LEU A 96 -11.73 24.49 2.75
N LEU A 97 -12.29 25.26 1.82
CA LEU A 97 -11.50 25.88 0.74
C LEU A 97 -10.47 26.89 1.27
N ALA A 98 -10.83 27.66 2.31
CA ALA A 98 -9.90 28.56 2.99
C ALA A 98 -8.75 27.79 3.65
N ALA A 99 -9.04 26.64 4.29
CA ALA A 99 -8.03 25.78 4.89
C ALA A 99 -7.06 25.23 3.84
N PHE A 100 -7.55 24.78 2.68
CA PHE A 100 -6.68 24.35 1.58
C PHE A 100 -5.78 25.49 1.08
N ASP A 101 -6.33 26.69 0.87
CA ASP A 101 -5.50 27.82 0.41
C ASP A 101 -4.50 28.29 1.47
N GLU A 102 -4.89 28.37 2.74
CA GLU A 102 -3.99 28.72 3.84
C GLU A 102 -2.87 27.70 3.99
N PHE A 103 -3.20 26.41 3.97
CA PHE A 103 -2.23 25.32 4.03
C PHE A 103 -1.25 25.40 2.85
N ARG A 104 -1.75 25.61 1.62
CA ARG A 104 -0.92 25.84 0.43
C ARG A 104 -0.02 27.07 0.59
N ARG A 105 -0.53 28.21 1.06
CA ARG A 105 0.25 29.44 1.24
C ARG A 105 1.37 29.27 2.26
N ARG A 106 1.10 28.58 3.36
CA ARG A 106 2.07 28.38 4.44
C ARG A 106 3.10 27.30 4.14
N PHE A 107 2.66 26.17 3.60
CA PHE A 107 3.47 24.95 3.57
C PHE A 107 3.67 24.39 2.15
N GLY A 108 2.83 24.80 1.20
CA GLY A 108 2.80 24.24 -0.14
C GLY A 108 3.72 24.87 -1.17
N ASN A 109 4.64 25.76 -0.77
CA ASN A 109 5.40 26.60 -1.71
C ASN A 109 6.86 26.17 -1.92
N LYS A 110 7.32 25.15 -1.20
CA LYS A 110 8.71 24.65 -1.24
C LYS A 110 8.76 23.26 -1.86
N ALA A 111 9.58 23.10 -2.89
CA ALA A 111 9.62 21.89 -3.72
C ALA A 111 10.07 20.65 -2.92
N GLU A 112 10.98 20.85 -1.97
CA GLU A 112 11.56 19.85 -1.08
C GLU A 112 10.62 19.40 0.03
N ASP A 113 9.53 20.13 0.30
CA ASP A 113 8.57 19.74 1.33
C ASP A 113 7.60 18.68 0.79
N ARG A 114 7.12 17.79 1.66
CA ARG A 114 6.04 16.83 1.36
C ARG A 114 4.78 17.17 2.13
N LEU A 115 3.64 16.91 1.49
CA LEU A 115 2.33 17.23 2.01
C LEU A 115 1.45 15.97 2.09
N VAL A 116 0.70 15.84 3.18
CA VAL A 116 -0.41 14.90 3.29
C VAL A 116 -1.68 15.69 3.54
N ILE A 117 -2.72 15.41 2.76
CA ILE A 117 -4.06 15.95 3.00
C ILE A 117 -4.97 14.76 3.26
N TYR A 118 -5.59 14.71 4.43
CA TYR A 118 -6.50 13.63 4.82
C TYR A 118 -7.88 14.21 5.05
N TYR A 119 -8.90 13.63 4.44
CA TYR A 119 -10.30 13.97 4.67
C TYR A 119 -11.06 12.75 5.19
N ALA A 120 -11.84 12.91 6.25
CA ALA A 120 -12.81 11.92 6.72
C ALA A 120 -14.18 12.60 6.90
N GLY A 121 -15.23 11.95 6.39
CA GLY A 121 -16.58 12.48 6.42
C GLY A 121 -17.46 11.87 5.33
N HIS A 122 -18.63 12.46 5.11
CA HIS A 122 -19.50 12.02 4.01
C HIS A 122 -18.91 12.35 2.64
N GLY A 123 -19.14 11.44 1.71
CA GLY A 123 -19.02 11.70 0.29
C GLY A 123 -20.34 11.39 -0.40
N HIS A 124 -20.54 11.93 -1.60
CA HIS A 124 -21.72 11.64 -2.41
C HIS A 124 -21.37 11.58 -3.90
N SER A 125 -22.01 10.67 -4.63
CA SER A 125 -21.92 10.61 -6.10
C SER A 125 -23.22 11.10 -6.71
N LEU A 126 -23.11 12.00 -7.69
CA LEU A 126 -24.20 12.31 -8.59
C LEU A 126 -23.91 11.68 -9.95
N THR A 127 -24.90 11.00 -10.52
CA THR A 127 -24.83 10.49 -11.89
C THR A 127 -25.75 11.31 -12.77
N ASP A 128 -25.18 11.91 -13.80
CA ASP A 128 -25.92 12.64 -14.82
C ASP A 128 -25.68 12.01 -16.20
N PRO A 129 -26.72 11.85 -17.04
CA PRO A 129 -26.59 11.22 -18.35
C PRO A 129 -25.66 11.93 -19.35
N LEU A 130 -25.44 13.24 -19.20
CA LEU A 130 -24.64 14.07 -20.10
C LEU A 130 -23.22 14.28 -19.60
N ILE A 131 -23.04 14.53 -18.30
CA ILE A 131 -21.73 14.81 -17.70
C ILE A 131 -21.07 13.58 -17.06
N GLY A 132 -21.81 12.48 -16.90
CA GLY A 132 -21.34 11.27 -16.25
C GLY A 132 -21.48 11.32 -14.73
N GLU A 133 -20.71 10.50 -14.04
CA GLU A 133 -20.77 10.38 -12.57
C GLU A 133 -19.67 11.24 -11.92
N ALA A 134 -20.07 12.14 -11.03
CA ALA A 134 -19.20 13.06 -10.31
C ALA A 134 -19.26 12.74 -8.81
N GLY A 135 -18.09 12.71 -8.16
CA GLY A 135 -18.00 12.51 -6.72
C GLY A 135 -17.71 13.81 -6.00
N TYR A 136 -18.23 13.91 -4.79
CA TYR A 136 -18.13 15.08 -3.93
C TYR A 136 -17.71 14.68 -2.53
N ILE A 137 -16.87 15.48 -1.89
CA ILE A 137 -16.78 15.50 -0.43
C ILE A 137 -17.84 16.46 0.13
N VAL A 138 -18.39 16.15 1.30
CA VAL A 138 -19.57 16.84 1.84
C VAL A 138 -19.20 17.61 3.11
N PRO A 139 -19.09 18.95 3.04
CA PRO A 139 -19.03 19.83 4.22
C PRO A 139 -20.25 19.71 5.13
N VAL A 140 -20.14 20.10 6.40
CA VAL A 140 -21.18 19.80 7.42
C VAL A 140 -22.50 20.55 7.21
N GLU A 141 -22.49 21.65 6.47
CA GLU A 141 -23.64 22.47 6.13
C GLU A 141 -24.31 22.08 4.80
N ALA A 142 -23.73 21.18 4.01
CA ALA A 142 -24.35 20.78 2.75
C ALA A 142 -25.69 20.06 3.02
N PRO A 143 -26.80 20.45 2.35
CA PRO A 143 -28.06 19.73 2.46
C PRO A 143 -27.98 18.37 1.78
N LEU A 144 -28.97 17.49 2.02
CA LEU A 144 -29.13 16.30 1.19
C LEU A 144 -29.54 16.71 -0.23
N PRO A 145 -28.98 16.08 -1.28
CA PRO A 145 -29.32 16.41 -2.67
C PRO A 145 -30.78 16.12 -3.03
N GLY A 146 -31.43 15.21 -2.29
CA GLY A 146 -32.87 14.94 -2.44
C GLY A 146 -33.77 16.05 -1.88
N ASP A 147 -33.27 16.85 -0.94
CA ASP A 147 -34.00 17.94 -0.31
C ASP A 147 -33.73 19.27 -1.02
N ASP A 148 -32.46 19.54 -1.35
CA ASP A 148 -32.02 20.75 -2.06
C ASP A 148 -30.78 20.44 -2.91
N MET A 149 -31.01 20.13 -4.19
CA MET A 149 -29.94 19.81 -5.15
C MET A 149 -29.04 21.02 -5.43
N ASP A 150 -29.60 22.21 -5.60
CA ASP A 150 -28.81 23.41 -5.92
C ASP A 150 -27.96 23.82 -4.72
N GLY A 151 -28.51 23.75 -3.51
CA GLY A 151 -27.78 23.97 -2.26
C GLY A 151 -26.70 22.91 -2.03
N PHE A 152 -26.96 21.65 -2.38
CA PHE A 152 -25.95 20.58 -2.35
C PHE A 152 -24.80 20.88 -3.32
N LEU A 153 -25.10 21.15 -4.60
CA LEU A 153 -24.08 21.47 -5.61
C LEU A 153 -23.28 22.74 -5.28
N TYR A 154 -23.91 23.70 -4.60
CA TYR A 154 -23.23 24.89 -4.11
C TYR A 154 -22.26 24.60 -2.95
N SER A 155 -22.64 23.70 -2.03
CA SER A 155 -21.93 23.48 -0.76
C SER A 155 -20.95 22.31 -0.82
N ALA A 156 -21.27 21.24 -1.54
CA ALA A 156 -20.40 20.11 -1.74
C ALA A 156 -19.20 20.47 -2.64
N ILE A 157 -18.10 19.72 -2.51
CA ILE A 157 -16.87 20.02 -3.24
C ILE A 157 -16.56 18.86 -4.17
N ASP A 158 -16.59 19.15 -5.46
CA ASP A 158 -16.29 18.20 -6.53
C ASP A 158 -14.83 17.72 -6.44
N MET A 159 -14.59 16.42 -6.62
CA MET A 159 -13.23 15.86 -6.68
C MET A 159 -12.39 16.48 -7.81
N GLU A 160 -12.99 17.01 -8.87
CA GLU A 160 -12.29 17.80 -9.89
C GLU A 160 -11.86 19.19 -9.39
N GLU A 161 -12.63 19.82 -8.49
CA GLU A 161 -12.21 21.03 -7.77
C GLU A 161 -11.00 20.71 -6.88
N ILE A 162 -11.04 19.60 -6.14
CA ILE A 162 -9.90 19.09 -5.36
C ILE A 162 -8.67 18.85 -6.24
N ARG A 163 -8.84 18.21 -7.41
CA ARG A 163 -7.75 17.97 -8.36
C ARG A 163 -7.17 19.29 -8.89
N SER A 164 -8.00 20.30 -9.11
CA SER A 164 -7.57 21.65 -9.47
C SER A 164 -6.76 22.30 -8.34
N LEU A 165 -7.21 22.19 -7.09
CA LEU A 165 -6.47 22.67 -5.92
C LEU A 165 -5.12 21.95 -5.76
N ALA A 166 -5.08 20.64 -6.00
CA ALA A 166 -3.86 19.83 -5.92
C ALA A 166 -2.75 20.34 -6.85
N LYS A 167 -3.09 20.85 -8.04
CA LYS A 167 -2.13 21.43 -8.99
C LYS A 167 -1.50 22.74 -8.51
N ARG A 168 -2.08 23.41 -7.52
CA ARG A 168 -1.62 24.71 -7.02
C ARG A 168 -0.48 24.60 -6.00
N PHE A 169 -0.23 23.41 -5.46
CA PHE A 169 0.93 23.16 -4.60
C PHE A 169 2.21 23.16 -5.44
N ARG A 170 3.26 23.82 -4.96
CA ARG A 170 4.61 23.79 -5.56
C ARG A 170 5.51 22.72 -4.95
N SER A 171 5.14 22.21 -3.78
CA SER A 171 5.75 21.00 -3.21
C SER A 171 5.73 19.86 -4.21
N LYS A 172 6.85 19.16 -4.36
CA LYS A 172 6.96 18.07 -5.32
C LYS A 172 5.96 16.98 -4.99
N HIS A 173 5.87 16.60 -3.72
CA HIS A 173 5.08 15.47 -3.27
C HIS A 173 3.87 15.94 -2.46
N ALA A 174 2.68 15.59 -2.93
CA ALA A 174 1.46 15.75 -2.16
C ALA A 174 0.57 14.51 -2.30
N TYR A 175 0.19 13.95 -1.16
CA TYR A 175 -0.66 12.77 -1.05
C TYR A 175 -2.01 13.17 -0.47
N PHE A 176 -3.09 12.87 -1.19
CA PHE A 176 -4.46 13.20 -0.83
C PHE A 176 -5.21 11.90 -0.52
N VAL A 177 -5.72 11.78 0.69
CA VAL A 177 -6.35 10.57 1.21
C VAL A 177 -7.79 10.90 1.61
N PHE A 178 -8.76 10.22 1.02
CA PHE A 178 -10.19 10.45 1.22
C PHE A 178 -10.84 9.21 1.84
N ASP A 179 -11.08 9.31 3.14
CA ASP A 179 -11.84 8.35 3.94
C ASP A 179 -13.32 8.72 3.94
N SER A 180 -13.91 8.68 2.76
CA SER A 180 -15.30 9.00 2.52
C SER A 180 -15.85 8.08 1.43
N CYS A 181 -17.16 7.90 1.44
CA CYS A 181 -17.88 7.22 0.37
C CYS A 181 -17.50 7.85 -0.98
N PHE A 182 -17.37 7.04 -2.02
CA PHE A 182 -17.35 7.50 -3.42
C PHE A 182 -16.18 8.36 -3.91
N ALA A 183 -15.10 8.49 -3.13
CA ALA A 183 -13.95 9.27 -3.57
C ALA A 183 -13.21 8.66 -4.79
N GLY A 184 -13.47 7.39 -5.13
CA GLY A 184 -12.88 6.70 -6.31
C GLY A 184 -13.21 7.32 -7.67
N THR A 185 -14.20 8.22 -7.77
CA THR A 185 -14.50 8.99 -9.00
C THR A 185 -13.32 9.81 -9.51
N ILE A 186 -12.34 10.11 -8.64
CA ILE A 186 -11.11 10.82 -9.00
C ILE A 186 -10.22 10.04 -10.00
N PHE A 187 -10.40 8.72 -10.14
CA PHE A 187 -9.52 7.85 -10.94
C PHE A 187 -10.06 7.48 -12.33
N ARG A 188 -10.99 8.24 -12.91
CA ARG A 188 -11.63 7.94 -14.21
C ARG A 188 -10.70 7.96 -15.45
N SER A 189 -9.38 7.97 -15.28
CA SER A 189 -8.40 7.79 -16.36
C SER A 189 -7.40 6.68 -15.99
N ARG A 190 -7.23 5.69 -16.89
CA ARG A 190 -6.53 4.39 -16.68
C ARG A 190 -5.18 4.52 -15.96
N ALA A 191 -4.93 3.61 -15.01
CA ALA A 191 -3.70 3.51 -14.23
C ALA A 191 -2.44 3.32 -15.10
N ALA A 192 -1.38 4.06 -14.76
CA ALA A 192 -0.05 3.91 -15.32
C ALA A 192 0.79 2.92 -14.49
N SER A 193 1.64 2.15 -15.16
CA SER A 193 2.62 1.22 -14.58
C SER A 193 3.82 1.96 -13.96
N VAL A 194 4.42 1.41 -12.90
CA VAL A 194 5.62 1.93 -12.19
C VAL A 194 6.70 0.84 -12.12
N PRO A 195 7.95 1.10 -12.56
CA PRO A 195 9.13 1.15 -11.66
C PRO A 195 10.15 2.27 -12.08
N ALA A 196 11.18 2.71 -11.34
CA ALA A 196 12.11 2.06 -10.39
C ALA A 196 12.75 3.06 -9.38
N TYR A 197 13.29 2.51 -8.28
CA TYR A 197 14.18 3.04 -7.21
C TYR A 197 13.81 4.36 -6.50
N ILE A 198 13.88 4.34 -5.16
CA ILE A 198 13.48 5.46 -4.28
C ILE A 198 14.15 6.79 -4.67
N SER A 199 15.41 6.78 -5.12
CA SER A 199 16.13 7.99 -5.55
C SER A 199 15.47 8.71 -6.72
N ASP A 200 14.95 7.97 -7.69
CA ASP A 200 14.34 8.54 -8.89
C ASP A 200 12.89 8.97 -8.59
N MET A 201 12.18 8.19 -7.78
CA MET A 201 10.81 8.49 -7.33
C MET A 201 10.74 9.71 -6.41
N THR A 202 11.82 10.04 -5.71
CA THR A 202 11.87 11.18 -4.78
C THR A 202 12.34 12.48 -5.42
N GLY A 203 12.91 12.38 -6.63
CA GLY A 203 13.32 13.54 -7.42
C GLY A 203 12.18 14.26 -8.12
N ASN A 204 11.15 13.52 -8.54
CA ASN A 204 10.12 13.97 -9.47
C ASN A 204 8.80 14.38 -8.80
N PRO A 205 8.07 15.39 -9.29
CA PRO A 205 6.81 15.79 -8.69
C PRO A 205 5.72 14.71 -8.84
N VAL A 206 4.88 14.58 -7.81
CA VAL A 206 3.74 13.68 -7.79
C VAL A 206 2.53 14.26 -7.06
N ARG A 207 1.33 14.04 -7.60
CA ARG A 207 0.07 14.14 -6.87
C ARG A 207 -0.53 12.74 -6.80
N GLN A 208 -0.54 12.16 -5.60
CA GLN A 208 -1.15 10.86 -5.37
C GLN A 208 -2.48 11.03 -4.66
N PHE A 209 -3.42 10.20 -5.05
CA PHE A 209 -4.75 10.13 -4.48
C PHE A 209 -4.96 8.73 -3.92
N GLN A 210 -5.66 8.63 -2.81
CA GLN A 210 -6.10 7.38 -2.21
C GLN A 210 -7.52 7.57 -1.68
N THR A 211 -8.38 6.58 -1.88
CA THR A 211 -9.79 6.63 -1.51
C THR A 211 -10.17 5.36 -0.77
N ALA A 212 -11.14 5.45 0.15
CA ALA A 212 -11.61 4.33 0.94
C ALA A 212 -12.51 3.34 0.18
N GLY A 213 -13.22 3.82 -0.85
CA GLY A 213 -14.08 3.00 -1.69
C GLY A 213 -14.26 3.56 -3.10
N ASP A 214 -14.96 2.78 -3.92
CA ASP A 214 -15.41 3.16 -5.26
C ASP A 214 -16.62 4.10 -5.24
N ALA A 215 -16.95 4.64 -6.42
CA ALA A 215 -17.98 5.64 -6.65
C ALA A 215 -19.41 5.26 -6.21
N ASN A 216 -19.67 3.99 -5.85
CA ASN A 216 -20.95 3.50 -5.36
C ASN A 216 -20.89 2.75 -4.01
N GLU A 217 -19.82 2.95 -3.21
CA GLU A 217 -19.63 2.30 -1.92
C GLU A 217 -19.75 3.22 -0.71
N VAL A 218 -20.33 2.67 0.36
CA VAL A 218 -20.50 3.36 1.64
C VAL A 218 -19.31 3.04 2.57
N VAL A 219 -18.80 4.07 3.24
CA VAL A 219 -17.79 3.96 4.30
C VAL A 219 -18.50 4.00 5.66
N PRO A 220 -18.30 3.00 6.54
CA PRO A 220 -18.91 2.98 7.86
C PRO A 220 -18.24 4.00 8.78
N ASP A 221 -19.00 4.50 9.77
CA ASP A 221 -18.52 5.45 10.80
C ASP A 221 -17.29 4.94 11.57
N VAL A 222 -17.17 3.62 11.74
CA VAL A 222 -15.92 2.99 12.21
C VAL A 222 -15.09 2.58 11.00
N SER A 223 -14.15 3.44 10.62
CA SER A 223 -13.39 3.26 9.38
C SER A 223 -12.40 2.08 9.44
N ILE A 224 -12.71 1.02 8.68
CA ILE A 224 -11.79 -0.10 8.40
C ILE A 224 -10.62 0.37 7.53
N PHE A 225 -10.89 1.25 6.57
CA PHE A 225 -9.87 1.89 5.75
C PHE A 225 -8.82 2.62 6.60
N ARG A 226 -9.24 3.50 7.51
CA ARG A 226 -8.34 4.24 8.41
C ARG A 226 -7.46 3.30 9.23
N ARG A 227 -8.04 2.20 9.75
CA ARG A 227 -7.28 1.21 10.51
C ARG A 227 -6.11 0.66 9.70
N TYR A 228 -6.36 0.26 8.45
CA TYR A 228 -5.32 -0.27 7.57
C TYR A 228 -4.36 0.82 7.08
N PHE A 229 -4.84 2.04 6.84
CA PHE A 229 -3.97 3.17 6.50
C PHE A 229 -2.95 3.47 7.61
N VAL A 230 -3.39 3.47 8.88
CA VAL A 230 -2.50 3.62 10.04
C VAL A 230 -1.52 2.46 10.12
N ARG A 231 -1.96 1.20 9.97
CA ARG A 231 -1.08 0.02 9.99
C ARG A 231 -0.03 0.05 8.87
N ALA A 232 -0.42 0.48 7.68
CA ALA A 232 0.46 0.67 6.54
C ALA A 232 1.60 1.63 6.89
N LEU A 233 1.27 2.83 7.38
CA LEU A 233 2.24 3.83 7.82
C LEU A 233 3.08 3.39 9.01
N GLN A 234 2.58 2.47 9.83
CA GLN A 234 3.38 1.89 10.90
C GLN A 234 4.37 0.81 10.42
N GLY A 235 4.47 0.56 9.11
CA GLY A 235 5.46 -0.33 8.50
C GLY A 235 4.92 -1.65 7.96
N GLU A 236 3.61 -1.92 8.06
CA GLU A 236 3.07 -3.15 7.47
C GLU A 236 3.00 -3.13 5.94
N ALA A 237 3.11 -1.94 5.34
CA ALA A 237 3.18 -1.77 3.90
C ALA A 237 4.62 -1.78 3.35
N ASP A 238 5.66 -1.86 4.19
CA ASP A 238 7.05 -2.11 3.74
C ASP A 238 7.21 -3.61 3.41
N VAL A 239 6.81 -3.97 2.18
CA VAL A 239 6.69 -5.39 1.77
C VAL A 239 8.04 -5.95 1.31
N ASP A 240 8.93 -5.10 0.80
CA ASP A 240 10.28 -5.48 0.38
C ASP A 240 11.33 -5.39 1.50
N GLY A 241 11.01 -4.69 2.60
CA GLY A 241 11.84 -4.61 3.79
C GLY A 241 12.99 -3.62 3.65
N ASP A 242 12.87 -2.66 2.73
CA ASP A 242 13.91 -1.67 2.47
C ASP A 242 13.93 -0.52 3.51
N GLY A 243 12.95 -0.52 4.41
CA GLY A 243 12.82 0.46 5.49
C GLY A 243 12.12 1.74 5.07
N TYR A 244 11.51 1.77 3.89
CA TYR A 244 10.64 2.82 3.38
C TYR A 244 9.24 2.26 3.08
N ILE A 245 8.29 3.17 2.91
CA ILE A 245 6.90 2.83 2.57
C ILE A 245 6.47 3.83 1.49
N LEU A 246 6.21 3.37 0.29
CA LEU A 246 5.71 4.18 -0.82
C LEU A 246 4.19 4.31 -0.73
N ALA A 247 3.62 5.40 -1.24
CA ALA A 247 2.17 5.54 -1.33
C ALA A 247 1.57 4.52 -2.31
N SER A 248 2.33 4.05 -3.31
CA SER A 248 1.96 2.90 -4.14
C SER A 248 1.95 1.57 -3.39
N GLU A 249 2.83 1.38 -2.40
CA GLU A 249 2.78 0.22 -1.51
C GLU A 249 1.59 0.29 -0.55
N ILE A 250 1.31 1.48 -0.01
CA ILE A 250 0.12 1.74 0.79
C ILE A 250 -1.14 1.40 -0.03
N GLU A 251 -1.22 1.84 -1.29
CA GLU A 251 -2.32 1.49 -2.19
C GLU A 251 -2.52 -0.03 -2.31
N ASN A 252 -1.45 -0.77 -2.60
CA ASN A 252 -1.51 -2.22 -2.76
C ASN A 252 -1.88 -2.92 -1.44
N TYR A 253 -1.31 -2.47 -0.33
CA TYR A 253 -1.63 -2.95 1.00
C TYR A 253 -3.11 -2.74 1.34
N LEU A 254 -3.63 -1.54 1.12
CA LEU A 254 -5.03 -1.20 1.37
C LEU A 254 -5.97 -2.06 0.53
N LYS A 255 -5.72 -2.21 -0.77
CA LYS A 255 -6.50 -3.10 -1.65
C LYS A 255 -6.53 -4.53 -1.12
N ARG A 256 -5.37 -5.05 -0.70
CA ARG A 256 -5.25 -6.44 -0.24
C ARG A 256 -6.07 -6.71 1.02
N TYR A 257 -6.06 -5.80 2.00
CA TYR A 257 -6.63 -6.09 3.31
C TYR A 257 -8.03 -5.50 3.52
N VAL A 258 -8.31 -4.30 3.02
CA VAL A 258 -9.62 -3.66 3.22
C VAL A 258 -10.73 -4.42 2.48
N ILE A 259 -10.48 -4.89 1.25
CA ILE A 259 -11.46 -5.68 0.51
C ILE A 259 -11.83 -6.95 1.28
N GLY A 260 -10.84 -7.66 1.83
CA GLY A 260 -11.07 -8.87 2.62
C GLY A 260 -11.86 -8.60 3.91
N ASP A 261 -11.40 -7.64 4.71
CA ASP A 261 -12.00 -7.35 6.03
C ASP A 261 -13.39 -6.72 5.95
N THR A 262 -13.70 -6.05 4.85
CA THR A 262 -15.03 -5.50 4.59
C THR A 262 -15.94 -6.48 3.85
N ASN A 263 -15.50 -7.71 3.57
CA ASN A 263 -16.21 -8.69 2.74
C ASN A 263 -16.61 -8.13 1.36
N GLY A 264 -15.73 -7.32 0.76
CA GLY A 264 -15.95 -6.68 -0.54
C GLY A 264 -16.89 -5.48 -0.52
N LEU A 265 -17.23 -4.93 0.65
CA LEU A 265 -18.04 -3.70 0.76
C LEU A 265 -17.24 -2.44 0.47
N GLN A 266 -15.92 -2.49 0.54
CA GLN A 266 -15.02 -1.39 0.19
C GLN A 266 -13.91 -1.85 -0.76
N HIS A 267 -13.71 -1.06 -1.80
CA HIS A 267 -12.63 -1.24 -2.77
C HIS A 267 -11.76 0.02 -2.81
N PRO A 268 -10.74 0.13 -1.93
CA PRO A 268 -9.83 1.27 -1.98
C PRO A 268 -9.21 1.44 -3.35
N ARG A 269 -9.17 2.69 -3.83
CA ARG A 269 -8.51 3.07 -5.08
C ARG A 269 -7.36 4.00 -4.78
N GLY A 270 -6.24 3.78 -5.43
CA GLY A 270 -5.09 4.67 -5.39
C GLY A 270 -4.62 4.95 -6.80
N GLY A 271 -3.80 5.99 -6.93
CA GLY A 271 -3.21 6.34 -8.21
C GLY A 271 -2.58 7.72 -8.22
N LYS A 272 -1.82 7.98 -9.28
CA LYS A 272 -1.21 9.28 -9.54
C LYS A 272 -2.14 10.12 -10.41
N MET A 273 -2.08 11.43 -10.25
CA MET A 273 -2.78 12.36 -11.13
C MET A 273 -2.31 12.15 -12.58
N MET A 274 -3.25 12.09 -13.52
CA MET A 274 -2.94 11.93 -14.94
C MET A 274 -2.53 13.27 -15.57
N ASP A 275 -1.39 13.79 -15.13
CA ASP A 275 -0.73 15.00 -15.61
C ASP A 275 0.78 14.70 -15.66
N PRO A 276 1.44 14.77 -16.84
CA PRO A 276 2.87 14.47 -16.98
C PRO A 276 3.79 15.27 -16.04
N ARG A 277 3.31 16.40 -15.52
CA ARG A 277 4.08 17.22 -14.57
C ARG A 277 4.06 16.68 -13.14
N PHE A 278 3.20 15.70 -12.84
CA PHE A 278 2.84 15.31 -11.48
C PHE A 278 2.58 13.79 -11.33
N ASN A 279 3.17 12.96 -12.19
CA ASN A 279 2.93 11.51 -12.20
C ASN A 279 4.21 10.66 -12.20
N GLU A 280 5.39 11.28 -12.08
CA GLU A 280 6.69 10.59 -12.20
C GLU A 280 7.33 10.27 -10.84
N GLY A 281 6.88 10.89 -9.74
CA GLY A 281 7.38 10.60 -8.38
C GLY A 281 6.51 9.63 -7.58
N ASP A 282 6.87 9.40 -6.31
CA ASP A 282 6.06 8.66 -5.32
C ASP A 282 6.25 9.28 -3.92
N VAL A 283 5.17 9.44 -3.16
CA VAL A 283 5.25 9.91 -1.78
C VAL A 283 5.82 8.78 -0.92
N VAL A 284 6.93 9.07 -0.27
CA VAL A 284 7.69 8.10 0.53
C VAL A 284 7.54 8.41 2.01
N PHE A 285 7.36 7.39 2.84
CA PHE A 285 7.45 7.40 4.29
C PHE A 285 8.61 6.48 4.73
N GLY A 286 9.12 6.63 5.95
CA GLY A 286 10.15 5.73 6.47
C GLY A 286 9.57 4.84 7.55
N VAL A 287 10.03 3.59 7.61
CA VAL A 287 9.58 2.67 8.66
C VAL A 287 10.09 3.13 10.02
N PRO A 288 9.21 3.27 11.03
CA PRO A 288 9.62 3.63 12.39
C PRO A 288 10.66 2.65 12.95
N GLU A 289 11.69 3.18 13.64
CA GLU A 289 12.91 2.45 14.03
C GLU A 289 12.70 1.16 14.83
N GLY A 290 11.57 1.02 15.52
CA GLY A 290 11.22 -0.20 16.28
C GLY A 290 10.67 -1.36 15.45
N ARG A 291 10.47 -1.19 14.13
CA ARG A 291 9.86 -2.21 13.26
C ARG A 291 10.64 -2.55 11.99
N ARG A 292 11.85 -2.00 11.80
CA ARG A 292 12.71 -2.40 10.68
C ARG A 292 13.07 -3.88 10.80
N ARG A 293 12.73 -4.68 9.80
CA ARG A 293 13.31 -6.01 9.64
C ARG A 293 14.80 -5.85 9.36
N ALA A 294 15.64 -6.72 9.92
CA ALA A 294 17.05 -6.73 9.59
C ALA A 294 17.19 -6.99 8.08
N SER A 295 17.79 -6.04 7.36
CA SER A 295 18.04 -6.21 5.92
C SER A 295 18.88 -7.47 5.68
N PRO A 296 18.55 -8.30 4.68
CA PRO A 296 19.43 -9.38 4.28
C PRO A 296 20.77 -8.77 3.84
N SER A 297 21.86 -9.13 4.52
CA SER A 297 23.19 -8.68 4.13
C SER A 297 23.52 -9.24 2.75
N THR A 298 23.49 -8.38 1.73
CA THR A 298 23.97 -8.67 0.38
C THR A 298 25.49 -8.58 0.32
N ALA A 299 26.18 -9.36 1.16
CA ALA A 299 27.57 -9.68 0.89
C ALA A 299 27.59 -10.82 -0.15
N PRO A 300 28.17 -10.63 -1.35
CA PRO A 300 28.26 -11.70 -2.33
C PRO A 300 29.18 -12.80 -1.78
N THR A 301 28.58 -13.87 -1.29
CA THR A 301 29.34 -15.08 -0.97
C THR A 301 29.65 -15.76 -2.29
N ALA A 302 30.90 -15.66 -2.73
CA ALA A 302 31.39 -16.34 -3.92
C ALA A 302 31.25 -17.86 -3.73
N VAL A 303 30.20 -18.45 -4.30
CA VAL A 303 30.08 -19.91 -4.41
C VAL A 303 31.05 -20.35 -5.49
N THR A 304 32.12 -21.02 -5.06
CA THR A 304 33.14 -21.59 -5.94
C THR A 304 32.55 -22.80 -6.64
N THR A 305 32.29 -22.68 -7.93
CA THR A 305 31.86 -23.80 -8.76
C THR A 305 33.02 -24.76 -8.96
N SER A 306 33.00 -25.92 -8.30
CA SER A 306 33.89 -27.02 -8.68
C SER A 306 33.14 -28.36 -8.62
N VAL A 307 33.23 -29.06 -9.75
CA VAL A 307 32.98 -30.49 -9.96
C VAL A 307 31.53 -30.93 -10.00
N ILE A 308 30.97 -31.02 -11.21
CA ILE A 308 30.43 -32.30 -11.72
C ILE A 308 30.75 -32.37 -13.23
N ALA A 309 31.77 -33.16 -13.57
CA ALA A 309 31.96 -33.73 -14.90
C ALA A 309 31.98 -35.26 -14.74
N SER A 310 31.52 -35.95 -15.78
CA SER A 310 31.47 -37.41 -15.95
C SER A 310 30.15 -38.07 -15.53
N ALA A 311 29.26 -38.33 -16.48
CA ALA A 311 29.32 -39.54 -17.30
C ALA A 311 28.05 -39.67 -18.15
N THR A 312 28.18 -39.41 -19.44
CA THR A 312 27.30 -39.96 -20.47
C THR A 312 27.87 -41.31 -20.89
N GLU A 313 27.10 -42.39 -20.76
CA GLU A 313 27.04 -43.42 -21.79
C GLU A 313 25.81 -44.33 -21.65
N SER A 314 25.36 -44.76 -22.82
CA SER A 314 24.11 -45.37 -23.23
C SER A 314 23.89 -46.81 -22.80
N VAL A 315 22.64 -47.19 -22.47
CA VAL A 315 22.08 -48.53 -22.78
C VAL A 315 20.60 -48.42 -23.16
N THR A 316 20.29 -49.13 -24.23
CA THR A 316 19.05 -49.27 -25.01
C THR A 316 17.91 -50.02 -24.31
N ALA A 317 16.68 -49.61 -24.64
CA ALA A 317 15.41 -50.36 -24.73
C ALA A 317 15.22 -51.67 -23.91
N SER A 318 14.36 -51.63 -22.89
CA SER A 318 13.04 -52.29 -22.93
C SER A 318 12.24 -51.90 -21.67
N SER A 319 10.97 -51.54 -21.84
CA SER A 319 10.04 -51.39 -20.74
C SER A 319 9.77 -52.74 -20.08
N PRO A 320 9.55 -52.75 -18.76
CA PRO A 320 8.16 -52.79 -18.35
C PRO A 320 7.80 -51.69 -17.34
N ILE A 321 6.58 -51.21 -17.51
CA ILE A 321 5.69 -50.50 -16.60
C ILE A 321 6.15 -50.57 -15.14
N ILE A 322 6.78 -49.49 -14.67
CA ILE A 322 6.84 -49.15 -13.25
C ILE A 322 5.58 -48.33 -12.97
N PRO A 323 4.77 -48.67 -11.95
CA PRO A 323 3.61 -47.86 -11.60
C PRO A 323 4.10 -46.44 -11.30
N VAL A 324 3.42 -45.44 -11.86
CA VAL A 324 3.64 -44.04 -11.53
C VAL A 324 3.52 -43.92 -10.02
N LEU A 325 4.68 -43.88 -9.36
CA LEU A 325 4.78 -43.55 -7.97
C LEU A 325 4.29 -42.10 -7.92
N GLN A 326 3.06 -41.93 -7.44
CA GLN A 326 2.48 -40.64 -7.15
C GLN A 326 3.34 -40.08 -6.00
N ILE A 327 4.44 -39.41 -6.35
CA ILE A 327 5.27 -38.70 -5.39
C ILE A 327 4.36 -37.61 -4.85
N HIS A 328 3.82 -37.82 -3.66
CA HIS A 328 3.30 -36.74 -2.84
C HIS A 328 4.49 -35.81 -2.59
N ALA A 329 4.58 -34.74 -3.38
CA ALA A 329 5.52 -33.67 -3.10
C ALA A 329 5.18 -33.13 -1.71
N GLU A 330 6.18 -33.08 -0.83
CA GLU A 330 6.03 -32.54 0.53
C GLU A 330 5.41 -31.12 0.47
N PRO A 331 4.55 -30.71 1.42
CA PRO A 331 3.90 -29.40 1.44
C PRO A 331 4.89 -28.23 1.27
N GLU A 332 6.12 -28.40 1.75
CA GLU A 332 7.22 -27.43 1.63
C GLU A 332 7.64 -27.20 0.17
N THR A 333 7.55 -28.21 -0.70
CA THR A 333 7.86 -28.10 -2.14
C THR A 333 6.82 -27.28 -2.89
N ALA A 334 5.54 -27.45 -2.54
CA ALA A 334 4.44 -26.69 -3.13
C ALA A 334 4.51 -25.21 -2.74
N ALA A 335 4.82 -24.93 -1.47
CA ALA A 335 5.04 -23.59 -0.96
C ALA A 335 6.26 -22.91 -1.61
N LEU A 336 7.36 -23.65 -1.80
CA LEU A 336 8.56 -23.11 -2.46
C LEU A 336 8.28 -22.67 -3.91
N TYR A 337 7.58 -23.49 -4.69
CA TYR A 337 7.21 -23.11 -6.05
C TYR A 337 6.21 -21.95 -6.08
N TYR A 338 5.30 -21.91 -5.11
CA TYR A 338 4.37 -20.78 -4.97
C TYR A 338 5.11 -19.47 -4.67
N GLU A 339 6.07 -19.49 -3.74
CA GLU A 339 6.92 -18.35 -3.43
C GLU A 339 7.77 -17.92 -4.64
N GLN A 340 8.36 -18.86 -5.38
CA GLN A 340 9.08 -18.55 -6.62
C GLN A 340 8.16 -17.90 -7.66
N GLY A 341 6.94 -18.41 -7.80
CA GLY A 341 5.93 -17.85 -8.69
C GLY A 341 5.56 -16.42 -8.29
N LEU A 342 5.27 -16.19 -7.01
CA LEU A 342 4.98 -14.86 -6.48
C LEU A 342 6.16 -13.91 -6.67
N ASN A 343 7.38 -14.36 -6.40
CA ASN A 343 8.59 -13.56 -6.58
C ASN A 343 8.78 -13.14 -8.05
N SER A 344 8.45 -14.02 -9.00
CA SER A 344 8.50 -13.72 -10.44
C SER A 344 7.35 -12.82 -10.91
N LEU A 345 6.14 -12.96 -10.32
CA LEU A 345 4.99 -12.07 -10.56
C LEU A 345 5.21 -10.66 -10.01
N LEU A 346 5.89 -10.56 -8.87
CA LEU A 346 6.10 -9.32 -8.12
C LEU A 346 7.46 -8.67 -8.39
N GLY A 347 8.34 -9.32 -9.15
CA GLY A 347 9.71 -8.86 -9.40
C GLY A 347 10.59 -8.85 -8.13
N LYS A 348 10.25 -9.65 -7.12
CA LYS A 348 10.93 -9.71 -5.82
C LYS A 348 12.10 -10.68 -5.90
N ASN A 349 13.34 -10.21 -5.72
CA ASN A 349 14.59 -11.00 -5.80
C ASN A 349 14.93 -11.63 -7.16
N THR A 350 14.00 -11.68 -8.11
CA THR A 350 14.18 -12.07 -9.52
C THR A 350 13.52 -11.01 -10.40
N PRO A 351 14.06 -10.68 -11.60
CA PRO A 351 13.38 -9.81 -12.55
C PRO A 351 11.94 -10.28 -12.80
N TYR A 352 11.03 -9.33 -12.98
CA TYR A 352 9.65 -9.63 -13.38
C TYR A 352 9.66 -10.50 -14.64
N ASP A 353 9.09 -11.70 -14.52
CA ASP A 353 9.06 -12.68 -15.60
C ASP A 353 7.77 -13.48 -15.47
N MET A 354 6.78 -13.11 -16.29
CA MET A 354 5.48 -13.78 -16.35
C MET A 354 5.59 -15.24 -16.79
N ALA A 355 6.57 -15.57 -17.62
CA ALA A 355 6.77 -16.94 -18.07
C ALA A 355 7.36 -17.81 -16.95
N LEU A 356 8.29 -17.25 -16.16
CA LEU A 356 8.82 -17.92 -14.97
C LEU A 356 7.76 -18.06 -13.87
N ALA A 357 6.98 -17.00 -13.63
CA ALA A 357 5.83 -17.01 -12.74
C ALA A 357 4.83 -18.10 -13.11
N SER A 358 4.41 -18.16 -14.37
CA SER A 358 3.49 -19.18 -14.88
C SER A 358 4.04 -20.58 -14.62
N ARG A 359 5.29 -20.87 -15.02
CA ARG A 359 5.92 -22.18 -14.77
C ARG A 359 5.99 -22.56 -13.30
N ALA A 360 6.30 -21.60 -12.43
CA ALA A 360 6.38 -21.83 -10.99
C ALA A 360 4.99 -22.05 -10.37
N MET A 361 3.99 -21.27 -10.78
CA MET A 361 2.59 -21.47 -10.37
C MET A 361 2.03 -22.80 -10.88
N THR A 362 2.38 -23.25 -12.08
CA THR A 362 2.06 -24.60 -12.58
C THR A 362 2.63 -25.67 -11.67
N ARG A 363 3.92 -25.60 -11.33
CA ARG A 363 4.54 -26.59 -10.44
C ARG A 363 3.94 -26.58 -9.03
N ALA A 364 3.60 -25.40 -8.51
CA ALA A 364 2.94 -25.27 -7.21
C ALA A 364 1.52 -25.85 -7.23
N ALA A 365 0.75 -25.58 -8.29
CA ALA A 365 -0.59 -26.12 -8.48
C ALA A 365 -0.58 -27.66 -8.65
N GLU A 366 0.36 -28.19 -9.44
CA GLU A 366 0.59 -29.64 -9.60
C GLU A 366 1.00 -30.31 -8.28
N ALA A 367 1.80 -29.62 -7.46
CA ALA A 367 2.15 -30.03 -6.10
C ALA A 367 1.00 -29.83 -5.08
N GLY A 368 -0.14 -29.32 -5.52
CA GLY A 368 -1.37 -29.22 -4.75
C GLY A 368 -1.60 -27.91 -3.99
N HIS A 369 -0.87 -26.85 -4.31
CA HIS A 369 -1.05 -25.53 -3.71
C HIS A 369 -2.31 -24.84 -4.26
N VAL A 370 -3.29 -24.63 -3.39
CA VAL A 370 -4.63 -24.15 -3.74
C VAL A 370 -4.62 -22.75 -4.35
N GLN A 371 -3.94 -21.80 -3.68
CA GLN A 371 -3.86 -20.43 -4.17
C GLN A 371 -3.06 -20.31 -5.48
N ALA A 372 -2.09 -21.20 -5.72
CA ALA A 372 -1.31 -21.19 -6.95
C ALA A 372 -2.17 -21.58 -8.15
N ALA A 373 -3.04 -22.59 -7.97
CA ALA A 373 -4.01 -22.98 -8.99
C ALA A 373 -5.01 -21.84 -9.28
N ALA A 374 -5.47 -21.13 -8.25
CA ALA A 374 -6.38 -20.00 -8.42
C ALA A 374 -5.73 -18.83 -9.20
N ILE A 375 -4.46 -18.48 -8.88
CA ILE A 375 -3.71 -17.45 -9.60
C ILE A 375 -3.40 -17.88 -11.03
N LEU A 376 -3.00 -19.14 -11.24
CA LEU A 376 -2.77 -19.68 -12.58
C LEU A 376 -4.04 -19.64 -13.44
N ALA A 377 -5.21 -19.86 -12.84
CA ALA A 377 -6.48 -19.70 -13.54
C ALA A 377 -6.74 -18.27 -14.03
N ASP A 378 -6.40 -17.26 -13.22
CA ASP A 378 -6.50 -15.85 -13.64
C ASP A 378 -5.52 -15.52 -14.77
N MET A 379 -4.31 -16.09 -14.71
CA MET A 379 -3.31 -15.93 -15.77
C MET A 379 -3.80 -16.48 -17.11
N TYR A 380 -4.44 -17.66 -17.12
CA TYR A 380 -5.08 -18.22 -18.32
C TYR A 380 -6.30 -17.39 -18.77
N TYR A 381 -7.10 -16.90 -17.82
CA TYR A 381 -8.26 -16.06 -18.09
C TYR A 381 -7.89 -14.72 -18.76
N SER A 382 -6.78 -14.11 -18.36
CA SER A 382 -6.29 -12.84 -18.91
C SER A 382 -5.29 -12.99 -20.06
N GLY A 383 -4.75 -14.20 -20.27
CA GLY A 383 -3.63 -14.46 -21.17
C GLY A 383 -2.30 -13.86 -20.70
N ALA A 384 -2.15 -13.63 -19.39
CA ALA A 384 -0.96 -13.00 -18.82
C ALA A 384 0.27 -13.91 -18.78
N ASP A 385 0.06 -15.24 -18.91
CA ASP A 385 1.12 -16.24 -18.97
C ASP A 385 1.86 -16.28 -20.32
N GLY A 386 1.38 -15.52 -21.31
CA GLY A 386 1.93 -15.46 -22.66
C GLY A 386 1.46 -16.57 -23.59
N SER A 387 0.59 -17.49 -23.15
CA SER A 387 -0.01 -18.52 -24.03
C SER A 387 -1.24 -18.01 -24.80
N GLY A 388 -1.74 -16.82 -24.42
CA GLY A 388 -3.01 -16.28 -24.90
C GLY A 388 -4.14 -16.61 -23.92
N ILE A 389 -5.34 -16.11 -24.19
CA ILE A 389 -6.50 -16.38 -23.33
C ILE A 389 -6.94 -17.84 -23.52
N ASP A 390 -6.94 -18.62 -22.44
CA ASP A 390 -7.38 -20.02 -22.41
C ASP A 390 -8.42 -20.23 -21.31
N PHE A 391 -9.70 -20.16 -21.68
CA PHE A 391 -10.79 -20.30 -20.72
C PHE A 391 -10.97 -21.73 -20.23
N ASP A 392 -10.56 -22.74 -20.99
CA ASP A 392 -10.70 -24.13 -20.61
C ASP A 392 -9.71 -24.49 -19.50
N GLN A 393 -8.45 -24.05 -19.66
CA GLN A 393 -7.43 -24.18 -18.60
C GLN A 393 -7.79 -23.35 -17.36
N ALA A 394 -8.33 -22.14 -17.54
CA ALA A 394 -8.83 -21.34 -16.41
C ALA A 394 -9.93 -22.10 -15.63
N TRP A 395 -10.92 -22.67 -16.32
CA TRP A 395 -11.98 -23.47 -15.70
C TRP A 395 -11.46 -24.73 -15.00
N GLN A 396 -10.45 -25.39 -15.58
CA GLN A 396 -9.83 -26.57 -14.99
C GLN A 396 -9.10 -26.24 -13.68
N MET A 397 -8.29 -25.17 -13.69
CA MET A 397 -7.52 -24.73 -12.52
C MET A 397 -8.40 -24.22 -11.37
N LEU A 398 -9.63 -23.76 -11.65
CA LEU A 398 -10.58 -23.30 -10.64
C LEU A 398 -11.32 -24.41 -9.89
N GLN A 399 -11.36 -25.65 -10.39
CA GLN A 399 -12.20 -26.70 -9.82
C GLN A 399 -11.86 -27.00 -8.35
N ARG A 400 -10.59 -27.28 -8.08
CA ARG A 400 -10.13 -27.66 -6.75
C ARG A 400 -10.16 -26.47 -5.77
N PRO A 401 -9.63 -25.28 -6.08
CA PRO A 401 -9.72 -24.14 -5.18
C PRO A 401 -11.15 -23.74 -4.84
N ALA A 402 -12.08 -23.78 -5.80
CA ALA A 402 -13.48 -23.49 -5.53
C ALA A 402 -14.14 -24.55 -4.61
N GLN A 403 -13.78 -25.83 -4.75
CA GLN A 403 -14.26 -26.90 -3.86
C GLN A 403 -13.71 -26.75 -2.44
N GLU A 404 -12.47 -26.27 -2.31
CA GLU A 404 -11.82 -26.00 -1.02
C GLU A 404 -12.21 -24.64 -0.41
N GLY A 405 -13.11 -23.89 -1.06
CA GLY A 405 -13.68 -22.64 -0.54
C GLY A 405 -12.80 -21.40 -0.77
N ASP A 406 -11.81 -21.47 -1.66
CA ASP A 406 -10.99 -20.32 -2.02
C ASP A 406 -11.85 -19.21 -2.66
N LEU A 407 -11.92 -18.06 -2.00
CA LEU A 407 -12.81 -16.97 -2.38
C LEU A 407 -12.40 -16.32 -3.70
N PHE A 408 -11.10 -16.27 -4.01
CA PHE A 408 -10.62 -15.74 -5.28
C PHE A 408 -11.07 -16.64 -6.44
N ALA A 409 -10.94 -17.95 -6.28
CA ALA A 409 -11.42 -18.93 -7.25
C ALA A 409 -12.94 -18.88 -7.42
N LEU A 410 -13.71 -18.79 -6.34
CA LEU A 410 -15.18 -18.66 -6.39
C LEU A 410 -15.61 -17.38 -7.13
N SER A 411 -14.93 -16.26 -6.86
CA SER A 411 -15.19 -14.98 -7.52
C SER A 411 -14.86 -15.03 -9.02
N LEU A 412 -13.69 -15.56 -9.40
CA LEU A 412 -13.31 -15.69 -10.80
C LEU A 412 -14.25 -16.64 -11.55
N LYS A 413 -14.66 -17.74 -10.93
CA LYS A 413 -15.67 -18.68 -11.45
C LYS A 413 -17.00 -17.97 -11.73
N ALA A 414 -17.50 -17.19 -10.77
CA ALA A 414 -18.74 -16.41 -10.92
C ALA A 414 -18.62 -15.35 -12.03
N LYS A 415 -17.46 -14.69 -12.14
CA LYS A 415 -17.16 -13.72 -13.21
C LYS A 415 -17.17 -14.38 -14.60
N MET A 416 -16.60 -15.58 -14.74
CA MET A 416 -16.63 -16.33 -16.00
C MET A 416 -18.06 -16.74 -16.39
N GLN A 417 -18.86 -17.20 -15.43
CA GLN A 417 -20.27 -17.55 -15.64
C GLN A 417 -21.11 -16.33 -16.06
N HIS A 418 -20.96 -15.20 -15.36
CA HIS A 418 -21.68 -13.96 -15.69
C HIS A 418 -21.34 -13.45 -17.09
N ARG A 419 -20.13 -13.71 -17.59
CA ARG A 419 -19.69 -13.35 -18.94
C ARG A 419 -20.09 -14.36 -20.02
N GLY A 420 -20.83 -15.41 -19.65
CA GLY A 420 -21.25 -16.45 -20.58
C GLY A 420 -20.10 -17.29 -21.12
N ILE A 421 -19.01 -17.43 -20.36
CA ILE A 421 -17.85 -18.26 -20.74
C ILE A 421 -18.12 -19.68 -20.20
N PRO A 422 -18.50 -20.65 -21.06
CA PRO A 422 -18.88 -21.99 -20.61
C PRO A 422 -17.67 -22.75 -20.07
N ALA A 423 -17.90 -23.67 -19.13
CA ALA A 423 -16.89 -24.65 -18.74
C ALA A 423 -16.80 -25.75 -19.81
N ALA A 424 -15.59 -26.21 -20.12
CA ALA A 424 -15.38 -27.30 -21.08
C ALA A 424 -16.28 -28.50 -20.76
N GLY A 425 -17.14 -28.89 -21.72
CA GLY A 425 -18.07 -30.02 -21.60
C GLY A 425 -19.51 -29.68 -21.19
N GLY A 426 -19.85 -28.41 -20.96
CA GLY A 426 -21.24 -27.96 -20.80
C GLY A 426 -21.89 -27.65 -22.15
N VAL A 427 -22.71 -28.58 -22.66
CA VAL A 427 -23.68 -28.33 -23.74
C VAL A 427 -24.83 -27.48 -23.21
#